data_AF-A0AAV0DS31-F1
#
_entry.id   AF-A0AAV0DS31-F1
#
_cell.length_a   1.000
_cell.length_b   1.000
_cell.length_c   1.000
_cell.angle_alpha   90.00
_cell.angle_beta   90.00
_cell.angle_gamma   90.00
#
_symmetry.space_group_name_H-M   'P 1'
#
loop_
_entity.id
_entity.type
_entity.pdbx_description
1 polymer ?
#
loop_
_entity_poly.entity_id
_entity_poly.type
_entity_poly.pdbx_seq_one_letter_code
_entity_poly.pdbx_strand_id
1 'polypeptide(L)'
;MTHRLGHISVISFLLSCRTGHSLPRGFPIPCSYSCKFSGRNQAEMEAVVIDGSESQVVVGDSHSLHQKMSSIRCAGPSKLQVIADFDATLTKYWVDGQRGMSSHGLLQQENPEYNSKRQKLHEYYHPLEFNPLIPLDEKAKLMEEWWGKTHGLLIEGGLTHDAIKESVANANIALRDGVAELFELLEERNVPVLIFSAGLADIIEEAIFSGAKAEIL
;
A
#
# COMPACT_ATOMS: atom_id res chain seq x y z
N MET A 1 5.12 -25.32 -11.97
CA MET A 1 6.37 -24.94 -11.27
C MET A 1 6.17 -23.52 -10.76
N THR A 2 6.00 -23.34 -9.45
CA THR A 2 5.75 -22.04 -8.81
C THR A 2 7.07 -21.34 -8.57
N HIS A 3 7.43 -20.37 -9.41
CA HIS A 3 8.49 -19.43 -9.08
C HIS A 3 7.94 -18.51 -7.96
N ARG A 4 8.46 -18.66 -6.74
CA ARG A 4 8.29 -17.63 -5.71
C ARG A 4 9.15 -16.45 -6.16
N LEU A 5 8.51 -15.30 -6.42
CA LEU A 5 9.16 -14.00 -6.63
C LEU A 5 10.08 -13.74 -5.42
N GLY A 6 11.37 -14.07 -5.54
CA GLY A 6 12.29 -14.17 -4.40
C GLY A 6 12.69 -12.82 -3.78
N HIS A 7 12.34 -11.72 -4.44
CA HIS A 7 12.80 -10.37 -4.12
C HIS A 7 11.68 -9.40 -3.71
N ILE A 8 10.45 -9.88 -3.53
CA ILE A 8 9.33 -9.09 -2.99
C ILE A 8 9.20 -9.38 -1.51
N SER A 9 9.41 -8.36 -0.67
CA SER A 9 9.16 -8.43 0.77
C SER A 9 7.89 -7.65 1.11
N VAL A 10 6.98 -8.25 1.88
CA VAL A 10 5.80 -7.57 2.42
C VAL A 10 6.04 -7.25 3.90
N ILE A 11 5.88 -5.98 4.29
CA ILE A 11 5.88 -5.56 5.69
C ILE A 11 4.52 -4.93 5.99
N SER A 12 3.79 -5.54 6.93
CA SER A 12 2.59 -4.99 7.54
C SER A 12 2.91 -4.43 8.93
N PHE A 13 2.37 -3.25 9.26
CA PHE A 13 2.56 -2.64 10.57
C PHE A 13 1.48 -3.10 11.55
N LEU A 14 1.89 -3.62 12.71
CA LEU A 14 1.12 -3.49 13.94
C LEU A 14 1.50 -2.15 14.55
N LEU A 15 0.59 -1.16 14.61
CA LEU A 15 0.81 0.05 15.40
C LEU A 15 0.89 -0.33 16.89
N SER A 16 2.08 -0.74 17.32
CA SER A 16 2.50 -0.73 18.70
C SER A 16 3.65 0.26 18.78
N CYS A 17 3.34 1.48 19.22
CA CYS A 17 4.34 2.44 19.68
C CYS A 17 5.09 1.81 20.86
N ARG A 18 6.13 1.02 20.59
CA ARG A 18 7.11 0.64 21.61
C ARG A 18 8.08 1.79 21.78
N THR A 19 8.11 2.29 23.00
CA THR A 19 9.09 3.26 23.51
C THR A 19 10.51 2.84 23.12
N GLY A 20 11.27 3.83 22.63
CA GLY A 20 12.51 3.65 21.91
C GLY A 20 13.59 2.87 22.68
N HIS A 21 14.19 1.91 21.98
CA HIS A 21 15.55 1.47 22.24
C HIS A 21 16.43 1.87 21.06
N SER A 22 17.50 2.59 21.37
CA SER A 22 18.48 3.14 20.45
C SER A 22 19.20 2.05 19.65
N LEU A 23 19.11 2.12 18.32
CA LEU A 23 19.97 1.38 17.39
C LEU A 23 21.32 2.11 17.21
N PRO A 24 22.42 1.36 16.99
CA PRO A 24 23.76 1.92 16.94
C PRO A 24 24.01 2.72 15.64
N ARG A 25 24.75 3.83 15.79
CA ARG A 25 25.20 4.70 14.69
C ARG A 25 26.32 4.03 13.91
N GLY A 26 26.23 4.02 12.59
CA GLY A 26 27.38 3.79 11.73
C GLY A 26 27.03 3.55 10.27
N PHE A 27 27.06 4.61 9.45
CA PHE A 27 27.73 4.72 8.14
C PHE A 27 27.40 6.11 7.56
N PRO A 28 28.38 6.89 7.07
CA PRO A 28 28.14 8.23 6.58
C PRO A 28 27.61 8.18 5.14
N ILE A 29 26.36 8.60 4.92
CA ILE A 29 25.83 8.91 3.59
C ILE A 29 25.97 10.43 3.38
N PRO A 30 26.82 10.92 2.46
CA PRO A 30 26.76 12.30 2.03
C PRO A 30 25.70 12.42 0.93
N CYS A 31 24.47 12.71 1.31
CA CYS A 31 23.47 13.22 0.36
C CYS A 31 22.51 14.15 1.11
N SER A 32 22.82 15.44 1.07
CA SER A 32 21.95 16.50 1.59
C SER A 32 20.77 16.71 0.64
N TYR A 33 19.77 15.83 0.69
CA TYR A 33 18.44 16.17 0.22
C TYR A 33 17.61 16.58 1.43
N SER A 34 17.68 17.88 1.75
CA SER A 34 16.73 18.49 2.67
C SER A 34 15.40 18.65 1.92
N CYS A 35 14.39 17.89 2.33
CA CYS A 35 13.01 18.20 1.97
C CYS A 35 12.64 19.54 2.62
N LYS A 36 12.81 20.64 1.89
CA LYS A 36 12.18 21.90 2.25
C LYS A 36 10.71 21.80 1.86
N PHE A 37 9.83 21.75 2.86
CA PHE A 37 8.40 21.96 2.67
C PHE A 37 8.19 23.42 2.23
N SER A 38 8.21 23.66 0.92
CA SER A 38 7.78 24.96 0.37
C SER A 38 6.27 24.89 0.21
N GLY A 39 5.54 25.73 0.95
CA GLY A 39 4.12 25.96 0.74
C GLY A 39 3.87 26.63 -0.62
N ARG A 40 3.91 25.85 -1.70
CA ARG A 40 3.46 26.30 -3.03
C ARG A 40 1.96 26.15 -3.10
N ASN A 41 1.29 27.23 -3.51
CA ASN A 41 -0.13 27.25 -3.80
C ASN A 41 -0.42 26.31 -4.98
N GLN A 42 -1.61 25.69 -4.97
CA GLN A 42 -2.12 24.67 -5.90
C GLN A 42 -2.20 25.09 -7.39
N ALA A 43 -1.68 26.26 -7.76
CA ALA A 43 -1.89 26.92 -9.05
C ALA A 43 -0.78 26.69 -10.10
N GLU A 44 0.34 26.05 -9.76
CA GLU A 44 1.45 25.76 -10.68
C GLU A 44 1.60 24.24 -10.84
N MET A 45 0.67 23.63 -11.57
CA MET A 45 0.73 22.21 -11.91
C MET A 45 0.70 22.07 -13.42
N GLU A 46 1.71 21.41 -13.99
CA GLU A 46 1.79 21.16 -15.43
C GLU A 46 1.24 19.75 -15.73
N ALA A 47 0.42 19.65 -16.78
CA ALA A 47 -0.04 18.38 -17.30
C ALA A 47 1.08 17.72 -18.11
N VAL A 48 1.37 16.45 -17.84
CA VAL A 48 2.36 15.67 -18.59
C VAL A 48 1.66 14.53 -19.34
N VAL A 49 1.89 14.46 -20.65
CA VAL A 49 1.35 13.38 -21.49
C VAL A 49 2.27 12.17 -21.40
N ILE A 50 1.73 11.03 -20.97
CA ILE A 50 2.39 9.72 -21.05
C ILE A 50 1.51 8.84 -21.93
N ASP A 51 2.07 8.31 -23.03
CA ASP A 51 1.43 7.35 -23.96
C ASP A 51 0.15 7.78 -24.69
N GLY A 52 -0.01 9.08 -24.96
CA GLY A 52 -1.04 9.57 -25.90
C GLY A 52 -2.49 9.39 -25.45
N SER A 53 -2.72 8.92 -24.22
CA SER A 53 -3.98 9.07 -23.50
C SER A 53 -3.89 10.31 -22.62
N GLU A 54 -5.00 11.05 -22.45
CA GLU A 54 -5.11 12.13 -21.46
C GLU A 54 -4.98 11.52 -20.05
N SER A 55 -3.76 11.26 -19.63
CA SER A 55 -3.51 10.85 -18.27
C SER A 55 -3.60 12.10 -17.39
N GLN A 56 -4.36 11.99 -16.30
CA GLN A 56 -4.48 13.01 -15.24
C GLN A 56 -3.17 13.11 -14.44
N VAL A 57 -2.03 13.27 -15.11
CA VAL A 57 -0.73 13.41 -14.47
C VAL A 57 -0.52 14.87 -14.12
N VAL A 58 -0.50 15.13 -12.82
CA VAL A 58 -0.31 16.45 -12.26
C VAL A 58 1.09 16.53 -11.68
N VAL A 59 1.95 17.37 -12.27
CA VAL A 59 3.35 17.52 -11.84
C VAL A 59 3.55 18.89 -11.20
N GLY A 60 3.92 18.92 -9.92
CA GLY A 60 4.18 20.17 -9.20
C GLY A 60 5.56 20.80 -9.45
N ASP A 61 6.53 20.03 -9.96
CA ASP A 61 7.85 20.54 -10.37
C ASP A 61 8.46 19.65 -11.47
N SER A 62 8.22 20.03 -12.73
CA SER A 62 8.66 19.28 -13.91
C SER A 62 10.19 19.19 -14.02
N HIS A 63 10.91 20.22 -13.56
CA HIS A 63 12.37 20.21 -13.58
C HIS A 63 12.93 19.19 -12.58
N SER A 64 12.43 19.20 -11.34
CA SER A 64 12.79 18.22 -10.32
C SER A 64 12.48 16.79 -10.76
N LEU A 65 11.33 16.57 -11.42
CA LEU A 65 10.96 15.27 -11.97
C LEU A 65 11.99 14.79 -13.01
N HIS A 66 12.32 15.61 -14.00
CA HIS A 66 13.30 15.25 -15.02
C HIS A 66 14.70 14.98 -14.46
N GLN A 67 15.12 15.74 -13.44
CA GLN A 67 16.38 15.49 -12.74
C GLN A 67 16.39 14.13 -12.03
N LYS A 68 15.31 13.79 -11.30
CA LYS A 68 15.17 12.48 -10.63
C LYS A 68 15.18 11.33 -11.63
N MET A 69 14.41 11.44 -12.72
CA MET A 69 14.38 10.44 -13.78
C MET A 69 15.77 10.23 -14.41
N SER A 70 16.48 11.31 -14.72
CA SER A 70 17.83 11.24 -15.28
C SER A 70 18.81 10.57 -14.30
N SER A 71 18.69 10.89 -13.01
CA SER A 71 19.53 10.31 -11.96
C SER A 71 19.31 8.81 -11.80
N ILE A 72 18.05 8.37 -11.81
CA ILE A 72 17.67 6.94 -11.76
C ILE A 72 18.23 6.20 -12.97
N ARG A 73 18.08 6.76 -14.19
CA ARG A 73 18.60 6.17 -15.43
C ARG A 73 20.11 6.03 -15.42
N CYS A 74 20.84 7.06 -14.97
CA CYS A 74 22.30 7.03 -14.90
C CYS A 74 22.83 6.07 -13.84
N ALA A 75 22.14 5.90 -12.71
CA ALA A 75 22.57 5.01 -11.63
C ALA A 75 22.36 3.52 -11.96
N GLY A 76 21.36 3.21 -12.79
CA GLY A 76 21.05 1.86 -13.24
C GLY A 76 20.37 0.99 -12.16
N PRO A 77 19.94 -0.23 -12.54
CA PRO A 77 19.08 -1.09 -11.71
C PRO A 77 19.75 -1.51 -10.39
N SER A 78 21.07 -1.69 -10.38
CA SER A 78 21.84 -2.04 -9.16
C SER A 78 21.77 -1.00 -8.03
N LYS A 79 21.26 0.20 -8.34
CA LYS A 79 21.07 1.31 -7.39
C LYS A 79 19.60 1.68 -7.20
N LEU A 80 18.68 0.87 -7.74
CA LEU A 80 17.24 1.08 -7.62
C LEU A 80 16.66 0.15 -6.55
N GLN A 81 15.71 0.67 -5.79
CA GLN A 81 14.80 -0.09 -4.93
C GLN A 81 13.40 0.49 -5.14
N VAL A 82 12.39 -0.37 -5.17
CA VAL A 82 10.99 0.04 -5.20
C VAL A 82 10.39 -0.18 -3.81
N ILE A 83 9.77 0.87 -3.28
CA ILE A 83 8.96 0.80 -2.05
C ILE A 83 7.56 1.28 -2.44
N ALA A 84 6.56 0.43 -2.24
CA ALA A 84 5.18 0.71 -2.63
C ALA A 84 4.21 0.37 -1.50
N ASP A 85 3.17 1.17 -1.34
CA ASP A 85 1.99 0.76 -0.60
C ASP A 85 1.17 -0.24 -1.43
N PHE A 86 0.18 -0.92 -0.82
CA PHE A 86 -0.65 -1.92 -1.46
C PHE A 86 -2.07 -1.41 -1.78
N ASP A 87 -2.86 -1.13 -0.73
CA ASP A 87 -4.28 -0.79 -0.85
C ASP A 87 -4.46 0.54 -1.59
N ALA A 88 -5.20 0.53 -2.70
CA ALA A 88 -5.36 1.68 -3.59
C ALA A 88 -4.04 2.24 -4.17
N THR A 89 -2.95 1.47 -4.12
CA THR A 89 -1.66 1.80 -4.75
C THR A 89 -1.26 0.74 -5.78
N LEU A 90 -1.12 -0.51 -5.36
CA LEU A 90 -0.96 -1.64 -6.28
C LEU A 90 -2.33 -2.19 -6.70
N THR A 91 -3.35 -2.04 -5.85
CA THR A 91 -4.74 -2.40 -6.18
C THR A 91 -5.50 -1.24 -6.81
N LYS A 92 -6.47 -1.57 -7.66
CA LYS A 92 -7.38 -0.61 -8.28
C LYS A 92 -8.27 0.04 -7.23
N TYR A 93 -8.46 1.36 -7.37
CA TYR A 93 -9.35 2.13 -6.50
C TYR A 93 -10.83 1.90 -6.86
N TRP A 94 -11.12 1.64 -8.14
CA TRP A 94 -12.43 1.26 -8.64
C TRP A 94 -12.31 -0.03 -9.46
N VAL A 95 -13.21 -0.98 -9.22
CA VAL A 95 -13.32 -2.25 -9.94
C VAL A 95 -14.79 -2.43 -10.32
N ASP A 96 -15.06 -2.61 -11.62
CA ASP A 96 -16.41 -2.77 -12.19
C ASP A 96 -17.43 -1.71 -11.75
N GLY A 97 -16.99 -0.44 -11.69
CA GLY A 97 -17.83 0.69 -11.29
C GLY A 97 -18.11 0.77 -9.78
N GLN A 98 -17.56 -0.14 -8.98
CA GLN A 98 -17.66 -0.16 -7.52
C GLN A 98 -16.31 0.11 -6.86
N ARG A 99 -16.35 0.54 -5.60
CA ARG A 99 -15.15 0.81 -4.83
C ARG A 99 -14.40 -0.50 -4.59
N GLY A 100 -13.12 -0.53 -4.99
CA GLY A 100 -12.24 -1.67 -4.70
C GLY A 100 -12.09 -1.87 -3.19
N MET A 101 -12.08 -3.13 -2.75
CA MET A 101 -11.93 -3.46 -1.33
C MET A 101 -10.46 -3.34 -0.90
N SER A 102 -10.24 -2.83 0.31
CA SER A 102 -8.91 -2.91 0.95
C SER A 102 -8.66 -4.32 1.50
N SER A 103 -7.39 -4.62 1.80
CA SER A 103 -6.96 -5.85 2.46
C SER A 103 -7.73 -6.10 3.77
N HIS A 104 -8.02 -5.06 4.55
CA HIS A 104 -8.89 -5.17 5.72
C HIS A 104 -10.36 -5.33 5.36
N GLY A 105 -10.85 -4.60 4.36
CA GLY A 105 -12.27 -4.55 3.99
C GLY A 105 -12.79 -5.85 3.37
N LEU A 106 -11.93 -6.58 2.66
CA LEU A 106 -12.32 -7.81 1.96
C LEU A 106 -12.51 -9.02 2.87
N LEU A 107 -11.89 -8.99 4.06
CA LEU A 107 -11.87 -10.16 4.92
C LEU A 107 -13.26 -10.41 5.52
N GLN A 108 -13.76 -11.62 5.33
CA GLN A 108 -15.00 -12.12 5.90
C GLN A 108 -14.69 -13.33 6.78
N GLN A 109 -15.47 -13.48 7.86
CA GLN A 109 -15.40 -14.66 8.74
C GLN A 109 -16.80 -15.25 8.90
N GLU A 110 -16.86 -16.55 9.21
CA GLU A 110 -18.13 -17.28 9.34
C GLU A 110 -19.03 -16.71 10.45
N ASN A 111 -18.44 -16.12 11.49
CA ASN A 111 -19.19 -15.56 12.62
C ASN A 111 -19.95 -14.28 12.21
N PRO A 112 -21.30 -14.27 12.19
CA PRO A 112 -22.07 -13.09 11.79
C PRO A 112 -21.95 -11.93 12.78
N GLU A 113 -21.77 -12.21 14.08
CA GLU A 113 -21.61 -11.19 15.11
C GLU A 113 -20.32 -10.40 14.90
N TYR A 114 -19.26 -11.10 14.49
CA TYR A 114 -17.98 -10.51 14.14
C TYR A 114 -18.11 -9.50 12.98
N ASN A 115 -18.77 -9.90 11.88
CA ASN A 115 -18.94 -9.02 10.72
C ASN A 115 -19.72 -7.74 11.09
N SER A 116 -20.75 -7.87 11.93
CA SER A 116 -21.51 -6.70 12.42
C SER A 116 -20.67 -5.79 13.32
N LYS A 117 -19.86 -6.33 14.23
CA LYS A 117 -18.96 -5.54 15.10
C LYS A 117 -17.92 -4.79 14.26
N ARG A 118 -17.33 -5.43 13.26
CA ARG A 118 -16.37 -4.82 12.34
C ARG A 118 -17.00 -3.67 11.55
N GLN A 119 -18.19 -3.88 11.00
CA GLN A 119 -18.91 -2.85 10.27
C GLN A 119 -19.16 -1.61 11.15
N LYS A 120 -19.61 -1.80 12.39
CA LYS A 120 -19.82 -0.69 13.35
C LYS A 120 -18.53 0.07 13.69
N LEU A 121 -17.40 -0.62 13.84
CA LEU A 121 -16.11 0.03 14.03
C LEU A 121 -15.73 0.88 12.82
N HIS A 122 -15.89 0.32 11.61
CA HIS A 122 -15.59 1.04 10.38
C HIS A 122 -16.46 2.29 10.23
N GLU A 123 -17.78 2.17 10.43
CA GLU A 123 -18.72 3.30 10.36
C GLU A 123 -18.38 4.44 11.33
N TYR A 124 -17.81 4.10 12.49
CA TYR A 124 -17.37 5.09 13.48
C TYR A 124 -16.02 5.74 13.13
N TYR A 125 -14.98 4.94 12.84
CA TYR A 125 -13.61 5.46 12.70
C TYR A 125 -13.27 5.98 11.30
N HIS A 126 -13.83 5.39 10.24
CA HIS A 126 -13.51 5.77 8.86
C HIS A 126 -13.80 7.26 8.58
N PRO A 127 -14.93 7.86 9.02
CA PRO A 127 -15.14 9.30 8.84
C PRO A 127 -14.12 10.18 9.60
N LEU A 128 -13.56 9.69 10.71
CA LEU A 128 -12.59 10.44 11.53
C LEU A 128 -11.21 10.50 10.87
N GLU A 129 -10.83 9.46 10.13
CA GLU A 129 -9.58 9.41 9.35
C GLU A 129 -9.47 10.60 8.38
N PHE A 130 -10.55 10.89 7.66
CA PHE A 130 -10.58 11.95 6.65
C PHE A 130 -11.01 13.32 7.20
N ASN A 131 -11.36 13.42 8.49
CA ASN A 131 -11.80 14.68 9.07
C ASN A 131 -10.64 15.70 9.13
N PRO A 132 -10.73 16.85 8.43
CA PRO A 132 -9.66 17.85 8.43
C PRO A 132 -9.60 18.67 9.73
N LEU A 133 -10.64 18.60 10.57
CA LEU A 133 -10.72 19.35 11.83
C LEU A 133 -9.99 18.66 12.98
N ILE A 134 -9.66 17.37 12.84
CA ILE A 134 -8.96 16.61 13.87
C ILE A 134 -7.44 16.79 13.67
N PRO A 135 -6.70 17.30 14.69
CA PRO A 135 -5.24 17.40 14.63
C PRO A 135 -4.58 16.06 14.35
N LEU A 136 -3.44 16.07 13.66
CA LEU A 136 -2.75 14.85 13.24
C LEU A 136 -2.40 13.93 14.42
N ASP A 137 -1.92 14.50 15.54
CA ASP A 137 -1.53 13.72 16.73
C ASP A 137 -2.74 13.05 17.42
N GLU A 138 -3.90 13.71 17.39
CA GLU A 138 -5.14 13.12 17.93
C GLU A 138 -5.70 12.06 16.98
N LYS A 139 -5.65 12.34 15.67
CA LYS A 139 -6.01 11.38 14.64
C LYS A 139 -5.16 10.11 14.71
N ALA A 140 -3.85 10.24 14.94
CA ALA A 140 -2.96 9.10 15.10
C ALA A 140 -3.40 8.18 16.24
N LYS A 141 -3.77 8.74 17.40
CA LYS A 141 -4.30 7.96 18.55
C LYS A 141 -5.61 7.27 18.22
N LEU A 142 -6.50 7.93 17.47
CA LEU A 142 -7.76 7.31 17.01
C LEU A 142 -7.50 6.14 16.05
N MET A 143 -6.51 6.26 15.15
CA MET A 143 -6.12 5.18 14.24
C MET A 143 -5.46 4.01 15.00
N GLU A 144 -4.64 4.31 16.01
CA GLU A 144 -4.08 3.28 16.92
C GLU A 144 -5.20 2.51 17.64
N GLU A 145 -6.18 3.22 18.20
CA GLU A 145 -7.32 2.60 18.86
C GLU A 145 -8.16 1.77 17.88
N TRP A 146 -8.42 2.30 16.68
CA TRP A 146 -9.15 1.59 15.65
C TRP A 146 -8.45 0.29 15.25
N TRP A 147 -7.14 0.32 15.01
CA TRP A 147 -6.38 -0.88 14.70
C TRP A 147 -6.32 -1.87 15.85
N GLY A 148 -6.16 -1.40 17.08
CA GLY A 148 -6.22 -2.25 18.27
C GLY A 148 -7.56 -3.00 18.36
N LYS A 149 -8.68 -2.30 18.17
CA LYS A 149 -10.02 -2.90 18.20
C LYS A 149 -10.26 -3.84 17.02
N THR A 150 -9.87 -3.44 15.81
CA THR A 150 -10.05 -4.23 14.60
C THR A 150 -9.27 -5.54 14.68
N HIS A 151 -8.00 -5.50 15.09
CA HIS A 151 -7.21 -6.71 15.29
C HIS A 151 -7.69 -7.56 16.46
N GLY A 152 -8.19 -6.95 17.54
CA GLY A 152 -8.83 -7.67 18.63
C GLY A 152 -10.04 -8.48 18.17
N LEU A 153 -10.88 -7.89 17.30
CA LEU A 153 -12.00 -8.61 16.71
C LEU A 153 -11.52 -9.78 15.84
N LEU A 154 -10.45 -9.63 15.03
CA LEU A 154 -9.96 -10.72 14.17
C LEU A 154 -9.65 -11.99 14.98
N ILE A 155 -9.07 -11.80 16.16
CA ILE A 155 -8.75 -12.87 17.10
C ILE A 155 -10.06 -13.47 17.67
N GLU A 156 -10.99 -12.63 18.12
CA GLU A 156 -12.30 -13.07 18.64
C GLU A 156 -13.11 -13.85 17.62
N GLY A 157 -13.07 -13.44 16.34
CA GLY A 157 -13.78 -14.08 15.24
C GLY A 157 -13.20 -15.42 14.80
N GLY A 158 -12.03 -15.83 15.31
CA GLY A 158 -11.39 -17.10 14.95
C GLY A 158 -10.89 -17.14 13.51
N LEU A 159 -10.09 -16.15 13.11
CA LEU A 159 -9.59 -16.05 11.73
C LEU A 159 -8.76 -17.28 11.34
N THR A 160 -9.09 -17.89 10.20
CA THR A 160 -8.36 -19.03 9.62
C THR A 160 -7.74 -18.67 8.27
N HIS A 161 -6.69 -19.39 7.87
CA HIS A 161 -6.10 -19.22 6.54
C HIS A 161 -7.06 -19.57 5.41
N ASP A 162 -7.99 -20.52 5.63
CA ASP A 162 -8.98 -20.87 4.61
C ASP A 162 -10.01 -19.74 4.44
N ALA A 163 -10.41 -19.07 5.53
CA ALA A 163 -11.25 -17.88 5.46
C ALA A 163 -10.56 -16.73 4.70
N ILE A 164 -9.23 -16.59 4.81
CA ILE A 164 -8.45 -15.62 4.03
C ILE A 164 -8.53 -15.93 2.54
N LYS A 165 -8.26 -17.19 2.14
CA LYS A 165 -8.31 -17.61 0.73
C LYS A 165 -9.70 -17.41 0.13
N GLU A 166 -10.73 -17.83 0.86
CA GLU A 166 -12.12 -17.65 0.43
C GLU A 166 -12.50 -16.17 0.33
N SER A 167 -12.09 -15.36 1.31
CA SER A 167 -12.31 -13.92 1.27
C SER A 167 -11.68 -13.28 0.04
N VAL A 168 -10.41 -13.59 -0.25
CA VAL A 168 -9.71 -13.04 -1.43
C VAL A 168 -10.35 -13.52 -2.72
N ALA A 169 -10.73 -14.80 -2.83
CA ALA A 169 -11.36 -15.36 -4.03
C ALA A 169 -12.72 -14.71 -4.35
N ASN A 170 -13.46 -14.29 -3.32
CA ASN A 170 -14.79 -13.68 -3.46
C ASN A 170 -14.77 -12.14 -3.42
N ALA A 171 -13.60 -11.53 -3.24
CA ALA A 171 -13.48 -10.09 -3.04
C ALA A 171 -13.50 -9.30 -4.34
N ASN A 172 -14.07 -8.09 -4.29
CA ASN A 172 -13.91 -7.10 -5.34
C ASN A 172 -12.55 -6.39 -5.23
N ILE A 173 -11.47 -7.11 -5.52
CA ILE A 173 -10.08 -6.65 -5.50
C ILE A 173 -9.40 -7.02 -6.81
N ALA A 174 -8.66 -6.07 -7.38
CA ALA A 174 -7.89 -6.28 -8.60
C ALA A 174 -6.60 -5.46 -8.55
N LEU A 175 -5.51 -6.00 -9.09
CA LEU A 175 -4.29 -5.23 -9.29
C LEU A 175 -4.50 -4.18 -10.39
N ARG A 176 -3.75 -3.08 -10.34
CA ARG A 176 -3.72 -2.10 -11.42
C ARG A 176 -3.09 -2.73 -12.67
N ASP A 177 -3.53 -2.26 -13.83
CA ASP A 177 -2.96 -2.67 -15.11
C ASP A 177 -1.47 -2.32 -15.13
N GLY A 178 -0.62 -3.24 -15.59
CA GLY A 178 0.84 -3.05 -15.60
C GLY A 178 1.56 -3.50 -14.32
N VAL A 179 0.86 -3.88 -13.25
CA VAL A 179 1.52 -4.30 -11.99
C VAL A 179 2.22 -5.66 -12.13
N ALA A 180 1.62 -6.60 -12.85
CA ALA A 180 2.24 -7.90 -13.10
C ALA A 180 3.54 -7.73 -13.91
N GLU A 181 3.48 -6.98 -15.00
CA GLU A 181 4.60 -6.65 -15.89
C GLU A 181 5.67 -5.85 -15.16
N LEU A 182 5.27 -4.95 -14.25
CA LEU A 182 6.20 -4.24 -13.38
C LEU A 182 6.99 -5.22 -12.49
N PHE A 183 6.32 -6.18 -11.85
CA PHE A 183 6.99 -7.15 -10.98
C PHE A 183 7.92 -8.08 -11.76
N GLU A 184 7.50 -8.56 -12.93
CA GLU A 184 8.35 -9.34 -13.83
C GLU A 184 9.60 -8.56 -14.23
N LEU A 185 9.44 -7.30 -14.67
CA LEU A 185 10.56 -6.44 -15.05
C LEU A 185 11.53 -6.20 -13.89
N LEU A 186 11.01 -5.97 -12.68
CA LEU A 186 11.84 -5.75 -11.50
C LEU A 186 12.59 -7.02 -11.10
N GLU A 187 11.96 -8.19 -11.20
CA GLU A 187 12.60 -9.47 -10.96
C GLU A 187 13.73 -9.74 -11.97
N GLU A 188 13.45 -9.60 -13.28
CA GLU A 188 14.45 -9.78 -14.34
C GLU A 188 15.69 -8.89 -14.14
N ARG A 189 15.49 -7.69 -13.58
CA ARG A 189 16.53 -6.71 -13.32
C ARG A 189 17.16 -6.81 -11.93
N ASN A 190 16.74 -7.79 -11.11
CA ASN A 190 17.17 -7.98 -9.73
C ASN A 190 16.99 -6.70 -8.88
N VAL A 191 15.90 -5.97 -9.10
CA VAL A 191 15.54 -4.77 -8.35
C VAL A 191 14.70 -5.17 -7.13
N PRO A 192 15.14 -4.86 -5.90
CA PRO A 192 14.37 -5.21 -4.70
C PRO A 192 13.05 -4.44 -4.62
N VAL A 193 11.99 -5.14 -4.21
CA VAL A 193 10.66 -4.56 -3.97
C VAL A 193 10.27 -4.75 -2.51
N LEU A 194 9.91 -3.65 -1.85
CA LEU A 194 9.30 -3.65 -0.52
C LEU A 194 7.87 -3.15 -0.64
N ILE A 195 6.92 -4.04 -0.38
CA ILE A 195 5.52 -3.66 -0.19
C ILE A 195 5.35 -3.26 1.27
N PHE A 196 5.22 -1.97 1.52
CA PHE A 196 5.08 -1.40 2.85
C PHE A 196 3.65 -0.92 3.05
N SER A 197 2.84 -1.72 3.74
CA SER A 197 1.39 -1.49 3.85
C SER A 197 0.91 -1.47 5.30
N ALA A 198 -0.15 -0.70 5.55
CA ALA A 198 -0.93 -0.78 6.79
C ALA A 198 -2.00 -1.90 6.74
N GLY A 199 -2.05 -2.66 5.64
CA GLY A 199 -2.98 -3.76 5.42
C GLY A 199 -2.60 -5.07 6.10
N LEU A 200 -3.37 -6.13 5.87
CA LEU A 200 -3.11 -7.47 6.42
C LEU A 200 -2.15 -8.26 5.51
N ALA A 201 -0.95 -8.59 6.01
CA ALA A 201 0.11 -9.23 5.22
C ALA A 201 -0.35 -10.53 4.52
N ASP A 202 -0.99 -11.44 5.26
CA ASP A 202 -1.46 -12.72 4.70
C ASP A 202 -2.46 -12.52 3.55
N ILE A 203 -3.29 -11.48 3.61
CA ILE A 203 -4.23 -11.13 2.53
C ILE A 203 -3.51 -10.52 1.34
N ILE A 204 -2.54 -9.65 1.59
CA ILE A 204 -1.72 -9.03 0.55
C ILE A 204 -0.97 -10.11 -0.22
N GLU A 205 -0.34 -11.04 0.48
CA GLU A 205 0.36 -12.18 -0.12
C GLU A 205 -0.61 -13.04 -0.93
N GLU A 206 -1.75 -13.42 -0.35
CA GLU A 206 -2.75 -14.22 -1.07
C GLU A 206 -3.28 -13.48 -2.31
N ALA A 207 -3.57 -12.19 -2.23
CA ALA A 207 -4.04 -11.38 -3.37
C ALA A 207 -3.00 -11.28 -4.49
N ILE A 208 -1.73 -11.13 -4.16
CA ILE A 208 -0.64 -11.07 -5.15
C ILE A 208 -0.40 -12.44 -5.78
N PHE A 209 -0.28 -13.50 -4.96
CA PHE A 209 0.15 -14.82 -5.45
C PHE A 209 -0.98 -15.70 -5.98
N SER A 210 -2.23 -15.44 -5.59
CA SER A 210 -3.41 -16.10 -6.15
C SER A 210 -4.05 -15.28 -7.27
N GLY A 211 -3.97 -13.95 -7.24
CA GLY A 211 -4.36 -13.09 -8.37
C GLY A 211 -3.49 -13.31 -9.60
N ALA A 212 -2.17 -13.49 -9.42
CA ALA A 212 -1.24 -13.84 -10.49
C ALA A 212 -1.54 -15.18 -11.18
N LYS A 213 -2.38 -16.04 -10.59
CA LYS A 213 -2.82 -17.30 -11.24
C LYS A 213 -4.05 -17.13 -12.12
N ALA A 214 -4.85 -16.08 -11.90
CA ALA A 214 -6.08 -15.86 -12.66
C ALA A 214 -5.85 -15.26 -14.06
N GLU A 215 -4.71 -14.61 -14.30
CA GLU A 215 -4.34 -14.02 -15.60
C GLU A 215 -3.43 -14.93 -16.46
N ILE A 216 -3.08 -16.14 -15.96
CA ILE A 216 -2.23 -17.12 -16.67
C ILE A 216 -3.04 -18.33 -17.21
N LEU A 217 -4.37 -18.26 -17.21
CA LEU A 217 -5.26 -19.22 -17.88
C LEU A 217 -6.14 -18.50 -18.92
#